data_AF-K3WKT8-F1
#
_entry.id   AF-K3WKT8-F1
#
_cell.length_a   1.000
_cell.length_b   1.000
_cell.length_c   1.000
_cell.angle_alpha   90.00
_cell.angle_beta   90.00
_cell.angle_gamma   90.00
#
_symmetry.space_group_name_H-M   'P 1'
#
loop_
_entity.id
_entity.type
_entity.pdbx_description
1 polymer ?
#
loop_
_entity_poly.entity_id
_entity_poly.type
_entity_poly.pdbx_seq_one_letter_code
_entity_poly.pdbx_strand_id
1 'polypeptide(L)'
;MAADPARMDAPELSYASETEAWKVTANHVLASVHLSILFRDSDLHNQQQNVENDASTIFHSTTKDIFDGKIAPEACEVLRKTLVREYGYQFTKFLFEKSSLKEMSAASKSSPEERRAQLRRKNAWKNLDPPEDKSRFWKQFVDPASKRAFYYNIRTGESRWEQPSTFVALTKKVKTLATVNFVVMSM
;
A
#
# COMPACT_ATOMS: atom_id res chain seq x y z
N MET A 1 36.48 -23.86 36.57
CA MET A 1 36.30 -23.65 35.11
C MET A 1 35.81 -24.95 34.52
N ALA A 2 34.50 -25.21 34.63
CA ALA A 2 33.87 -26.35 33.98
C ALA A 2 33.22 -25.82 32.70
N ALA A 3 33.63 -26.38 31.57
CA ALA A 3 33.08 -26.07 30.25
C ALA A 3 31.61 -26.52 30.21
N ASP A 4 30.75 -25.60 29.79
CA ASP A 4 29.31 -25.78 29.65
C ASP A 4 28.98 -26.58 28.38
N PRO A 5 28.41 -27.80 28.47
CA PRO A 5 28.19 -28.67 27.33
C PRO A 5 26.71 -28.65 26.90
N ALA A 6 26.23 -27.55 26.32
CA ALA A 6 24.93 -27.53 25.61
C ALA A 6 24.73 -26.30 24.71
N ARG A 7 25.80 -25.77 24.09
CA ARG A 7 25.60 -24.81 22.99
C ARG A 7 25.16 -25.59 21.76
N MET A 8 23.86 -25.84 21.68
CA MET A 8 23.19 -26.32 20.47
C MET A 8 23.65 -25.45 19.30
N ASP A 9 24.38 -26.04 18.36
CA ASP A 9 24.67 -25.48 17.06
C ASP A 9 23.35 -25.31 16.32
N ALA A 10 22.65 -24.20 16.60
CA ALA A 10 21.66 -23.68 15.70
C ALA A 10 22.41 -23.40 14.38
N PRO A 11 21.99 -23.95 13.23
CA PRO A 11 22.64 -23.67 11.97
C PRO A 11 22.68 -22.16 11.81
N GLU A 12 23.89 -21.60 11.65
CA GLU A 12 24.10 -20.17 11.53
C GLU A 12 23.11 -19.62 10.51
N LEU A 13 22.09 -18.91 11.02
CA LEU A 13 21.08 -18.27 10.21
C LEU A 13 21.71 -17.01 9.60
N SER A 14 22.63 -17.23 8.66
CA SER A 14 23.15 -16.22 7.76
C SER A 14 22.07 -15.90 6.74
N TYR A 15 21.07 -15.13 7.17
CA TYR A 15 20.08 -14.58 6.27
C TYR A 15 20.76 -13.50 5.43
N ALA A 16 20.90 -13.69 4.11
CA ALA A 16 21.60 -12.72 3.27
C ALA A 16 20.82 -11.42 3.09
N SER A 17 19.51 -11.42 3.38
CA SER A 17 18.67 -10.23 3.42
C SER A 17 17.46 -10.36 4.35
N GLU A 18 16.90 -9.21 4.77
CA GLU A 18 15.62 -9.14 5.49
C GLU A 18 14.50 -9.89 4.75
N THR A 19 14.48 -9.80 3.41
CA THR A 19 13.46 -10.47 2.61
C THR A 19 13.58 -11.99 2.66
N GLU A 20 14.79 -12.53 2.77
CA GLU A 20 15.04 -13.96 2.93
C GLU A 20 14.68 -14.43 4.34
N ALA A 21 15.02 -13.65 5.37
CA ALA A 21 14.62 -13.93 6.73
C ALA A 21 13.09 -14.04 6.87
N TRP A 22 12.35 -13.08 6.28
CA TRP A 22 10.89 -13.12 6.27
C TRP A 22 10.31 -14.28 5.45
N LYS A 23 10.91 -14.64 4.31
CA LYS A 23 10.49 -15.80 3.50
C LYS A 23 10.61 -17.09 4.30
N VAL A 24 11.77 -17.30 4.92
CA VAL A 24 12.04 -18.49 5.73
C VAL A 24 11.05 -18.55 6.90
N THR A 25 10.86 -17.45 7.61
CA THR A 25 9.92 -17.36 8.72
C THR A 25 8.48 -17.64 8.27
N ALA A 26 8.03 -17.04 7.17
CA ALA A 26 6.68 -17.23 6.65
C ALA A 26 6.43 -18.68 6.23
N ASN A 27 7.39 -19.32 5.55
CA ASN A 27 7.28 -20.72 5.14
C ASN A 27 7.22 -21.67 6.35
N HIS A 28 8.03 -21.44 7.38
CA HIS A 28 7.97 -22.23 8.61
C HIS A 28 6.63 -22.05 9.35
N VAL A 29 6.12 -20.82 9.45
CA VAL A 29 4.80 -20.56 10.05
C VAL A 29 3.70 -21.32 9.29
N LEU A 30 3.74 -21.29 7.96
CA LEU A 30 2.79 -22.03 7.12
C LEU A 30 2.91 -23.55 7.34
N ALA A 31 4.13 -24.08 7.45
CA ALA A 31 4.35 -25.50 7.76
C ALA A 31 3.81 -25.86 9.15
N SER A 32 4.03 -25.01 10.17
CA SER A 32 3.51 -25.24 11.52
C SER A 32 1.99 -25.25 11.57
N VAL A 33 1.32 -24.37 10.82
CA VAL A 33 -0.14 -24.35 10.74
C VAL A 33 -0.66 -25.55 9.92
N HIS A 34 0.06 -25.98 8.90
CA HIS A 34 -0.32 -27.17 8.14
C HIS A 34 -0.26 -28.41 9.04
N LEU A 35 0.80 -28.52 9.84
CA LEU A 35 0.99 -29.57 10.82
C LEU A 35 -0.17 -29.58 11.83
N SER A 36 -0.57 -28.41 12.35
CA SER A 36 -1.68 -28.33 13.31
C SER A 36 -3.03 -28.73 12.70
N ILE A 37 -3.25 -28.46 11.41
CA ILE A 37 -4.43 -28.92 10.68
C ILE A 37 -4.41 -30.46 10.56
N LEU A 38 -3.28 -31.05 10.15
CA LEU A 38 -3.13 -32.51 10.04
C LEU A 38 -3.32 -33.21 11.39
N PHE A 39 -2.77 -32.66 12.47
CA PHE A 39 -2.95 -33.21 13.83
C PHE A 39 -4.38 -33.10 14.31
N ARG A 40 -5.07 -32.00 14.01
CA ARG A 40 -6.49 -31.84 14.34
C ARG A 40 -7.38 -32.88 13.64
N ASP A 41 -7.00 -33.32 12.44
CA ASP A 41 -7.67 -34.41 11.72
C ASP A 41 -7.26 -35.80 12.27
N SER A 42 -6.04 -35.93 12.81
CA SER A 42 -5.46 -37.17 13.36
C SER A 42 -5.87 -37.47 14.80
N ASP A 43 -6.23 -36.45 15.59
CA ASP A 43 -6.70 -36.56 16.99
C ASP A 43 -8.00 -37.41 17.14
N LEU A 44 -8.59 -37.86 16.04
CA LEU A 44 -9.66 -38.86 16.03
C LEU A 44 -9.16 -40.31 16.18
N HIS A 45 -7.87 -40.62 16.03
CA HIS A 45 -7.32 -41.98 16.13
C HIS A 45 -5.91 -42.04 16.78
N ASN A 46 -5.89 -42.07 18.13
CA ASN A 46 -4.98 -42.78 19.06
C ASN A 46 -3.42 -42.61 19.07
N GLN A 47 -2.95 -42.43 20.32
CA GLN A 47 -1.70 -42.82 21.03
C GLN A 47 -0.32 -42.15 20.81
N GLN A 48 -0.01 -41.33 21.84
CA GLN A 48 1.27 -40.90 22.41
C GLN A 48 2.49 -41.82 22.18
N GLN A 49 3.59 -41.19 21.70
CA GLN A 49 5.02 -41.55 21.75
C GLN A 49 5.73 -41.69 20.39
N ASN A 50 5.05 -42.03 19.29
CA ASN A 50 5.65 -41.95 17.94
C ASN A 50 5.46 -40.57 17.27
N VAL A 51 4.57 -39.76 17.86
CA VAL A 51 4.05 -38.51 17.28
C VAL A 51 5.09 -37.41 17.09
N GLU A 52 6.10 -37.30 17.96
CA GLU A 52 7.07 -36.19 17.91
C GLU A 52 8.10 -36.37 16.77
N ASN A 53 8.51 -37.62 16.52
CA ASN A 53 9.37 -37.98 15.38
C ASN A 53 8.62 -37.85 14.05
N ASP A 54 7.33 -38.21 14.06
CA ASP A 54 6.44 -38.02 12.90
C ASP A 54 6.21 -36.53 12.64
N ALA A 55 5.99 -35.72 13.69
CA ALA A 55 5.76 -34.27 13.58
C ALA A 55 6.96 -33.53 12.97
N SER A 56 8.18 -33.81 13.42
CA SER A 56 9.40 -33.22 12.86
C SER A 56 9.58 -33.60 11.39
N THR A 57 9.37 -34.88 11.07
CA THR A 57 9.49 -35.39 9.69
C THR A 57 8.44 -34.75 8.77
N ILE A 58 7.19 -34.65 9.22
CA ILE A 58 6.09 -34.00 8.48
C ILE A 58 6.39 -32.52 8.31
N PHE A 59 6.88 -31.83 9.35
CA PHE A 59 7.23 -30.41 9.28
C PHE A 59 8.34 -30.15 8.25
N HIS A 60 9.42 -30.93 8.27
CA HIS A 60 10.51 -30.79 7.32
C HIS A 60 10.08 -31.11 5.88
N SER A 61 9.26 -32.14 5.68
CA SER A 61 8.72 -32.46 4.35
C SER A 61 7.80 -31.35 3.83
N THR A 62 6.85 -30.89 4.66
CA THR A 62 5.92 -29.81 4.34
C THR A 62 6.69 -28.53 4.03
N THR A 63 7.68 -28.18 4.84
CA THR A 63 8.52 -26.99 4.63
C THR A 63 9.23 -27.07 3.28
N LYS A 64 9.83 -28.22 2.95
CA LYS A 64 10.47 -28.45 1.64
C LYS A 64 9.47 -28.30 0.50
N ASP A 65 8.26 -28.83 0.64
CA ASP A 65 7.21 -28.74 -0.37
C ASP A 65 6.69 -27.29 -0.54
N ILE A 66 6.64 -26.50 0.54
CA ILE A 66 6.35 -25.05 0.51
C ILE A 66 7.43 -24.32 -0.29
N PHE A 67 8.71 -24.61 0.00
CA PHE A 67 9.83 -23.97 -0.68
C PHE A 67 9.89 -24.32 -2.17
N ASP A 68 9.64 -25.58 -2.51
CA ASP A 68 9.62 -26.08 -3.89
C ASP A 68 8.35 -25.64 -4.65
N GLY A 69 7.34 -25.08 -3.96
CA GLY A 69 6.07 -24.66 -4.56
C GLY A 69 5.20 -25.83 -5.06
N LYS A 70 5.42 -27.04 -4.52
CA LYS A 70 4.73 -28.27 -4.93
C LYS A 70 3.47 -28.57 -4.12
N ILE A 71 3.10 -27.68 -3.21
CA ILE A 71 1.91 -27.86 -2.38
C ILE A 71 0.65 -27.98 -3.22
N ALA A 72 -0.16 -28.97 -2.87
CA ALA A 72 -1.49 -29.14 -3.45
C ALA A 72 -2.33 -27.87 -3.23
N PRO A 73 -2.99 -27.34 -4.27
CA PRO A 73 -3.74 -26.09 -4.18
C PRO A 73 -4.89 -26.17 -3.16
N GLU A 74 -5.42 -27.37 -2.92
CA GLU A 74 -6.45 -27.64 -1.92
C GLU A 74 -5.94 -27.43 -0.49
N ALA A 75 -4.76 -27.97 -0.17
CA ALA A 75 -4.13 -27.81 1.14
C ALA A 75 -3.81 -26.34 1.42
N CYS A 76 -3.35 -25.60 0.41
CA CYS A 76 -3.12 -24.15 0.51
C CYS A 76 -4.41 -23.38 0.82
N GLU A 77 -5.55 -23.77 0.24
CA GLU A 77 -6.84 -23.13 0.53
C GLU A 77 -7.34 -23.41 1.95
N VAL A 78 -7.17 -24.65 2.44
CA VAL A 78 -7.53 -25.01 3.82
C VAL A 78 -6.66 -24.25 4.83
N LEU A 79 -5.35 -24.15 4.56
CA LEU A 79 -4.40 -23.33 5.30
C LEU A 79 -4.85 -21.86 5.37
N ARG A 80 -5.12 -21.26 4.21
CA ARG A 80 -5.54 -19.86 4.11
C ARG A 80 -6.83 -19.61 4.88
N LYS A 81 -7.84 -20.47 4.73
CA LYS A 81 -9.12 -20.35 5.46
C LYS A 81 -8.92 -20.45 6.96
N THR A 82 -8.08 -21.37 7.42
CA THR A 82 -7.75 -21.54 8.84
C THR A 82 -7.02 -20.31 9.38
N LEU A 83 -5.99 -19.82 8.69
CA LEU A 83 -5.26 -18.61 9.08
C LEU A 83 -6.15 -17.37 9.16
N VAL A 84 -7.03 -17.16 8.16
CA VAL A 84 -7.97 -16.03 8.17
C VAL A 84 -8.94 -16.14 9.34
N ARG A 85 -9.40 -17.35 9.67
CA ARG A 85 -10.32 -17.59 10.78
C ARG A 85 -9.67 -17.36 12.14
N GLU A 86 -8.47 -17.89 12.37
CA GLU A 86 -7.83 -17.86 13.69
C GLU A 86 -7.07 -16.54 13.95
N TYR A 87 -6.41 -15.98 12.93
CA TYR A 87 -5.48 -14.84 13.08
C TYR A 87 -5.86 -13.60 12.25
N GLY A 88 -6.85 -13.73 11.36
CA GLY A 88 -7.38 -12.63 10.57
C GLY A 88 -6.72 -12.44 9.20
N TYR A 89 -7.40 -11.63 8.38
CA TYR A 89 -7.04 -11.42 6.97
C TYR A 89 -5.71 -10.68 6.78
N GLN A 90 -5.45 -9.64 7.57
CA GLN A 90 -4.24 -8.81 7.40
C GLN A 90 -2.97 -9.62 7.64
N PHE A 91 -2.97 -10.44 8.68
CA PHE A 91 -1.84 -11.32 9.00
C PHE A 91 -1.65 -12.41 7.94
N THR A 92 -2.73 -13.06 7.53
CA THR A 92 -2.68 -14.08 6.47
C THR A 92 -2.13 -13.49 5.18
N LYS A 93 -2.64 -12.34 4.75
CA LYS A 93 -2.18 -11.64 3.55
C LYS A 93 -0.69 -11.32 3.63
N PHE A 94 -0.23 -10.79 4.77
CA PHE A 94 1.18 -10.50 5.00
C PHE A 94 2.05 -11.75 4.87
N LEU A 95 1.65 -12.87 5.48
CA LEU A 95 2.39 -14.13 5.39
C LEU A 95 2.49 -14.64 3.95
N PHE A 96 1.38 -14.64 3.20
CA PHE A 96 1.37 -15.08 1.80
C PHE A 96 2.13 -14.12 0.87
N GLU A 97 2.19 -12.83 1.19
CA GLU A 97 3.01 -11.86 0.44
C GLU A 97 4.52 -12.11 0.65
N LYS A 98 4.90 -12.55 1.85
CA LYS A 98 6.30 -12.81 2.21
C LYS A 98 6.75 -14.24 1.93
N SER A 99 5.83 -15.20 1.82
CA SER A 99 6.15 -16.60 1.57
C SER A 99 6.46 -16.86 0.10
N SER A 100 7.00 -18.06 -0.18
CA SER A 100 7.19 -18.54 -1.56
C SER A 100 5.88 -18.96 -2.23
N LEU A 101 4.77 -19.05 -1.48
CA LEU A 101 3.48 -19.50 -2.01
C LEU A 101 2.74 -18.33 -2.66
N LYS A 102 2.55 -18.42 -3.98
CA LYS A 102 1.65 -17.52 -4.69
C LYS A 102 0.21 -17.90 -4.34
N GLU A 103 -0.60 -16.97 -3.83
CA GLU A 103 -2.04 -17.22 -3.64
C GLU A 103 -2.67 -17.68 -4.96
N MET A 104 -3.01 -18.96 -5.06
CA MET A 104 -3.59 -19.56 -6.26
C MET A 104 -5.11 -19.39 -6.33
N SER A 105 -5.73 -18.85 -5.28
CA SER A 105 -7.18 -18.76 -5.17
C SER A 105 -7.75 -17.59 -5.98
N ALA A 106 -8.81 -17.86 -6.73
CA ALA A 106 -9.63 -16.82 -7.34
C ALA A 106 -10.33 -15.93 -6.29
N ALA A 107 -10.40 -16.35 -5.02
CA ALA A 107 -10.98 -15.60 -3.90
C ALA A 107 -10.04 -14.52 -3.35
N SER A 108 -8.74 -14.61 -3.59
CA SER A 108 -7.75 -13.56 -3.25
C SER A 108 -7.81 -12.39 -4.24
N LYS A 109 -8.41 -12.61 -5.42
CA LYS A 109 -8.83 -11.51 -6.28
C LYS A 109 -10.02 -10.86 -5.59
N SER A 110 -9.92 -9.56 -5.28
CA SER A 110 -11.08 -8.78 -4.85
C SER A 110 -12.28 -9.09 -5.74
N SER A 111 -13.46 -9.28 -5.15
CA SER A 111 -14.70 -9.53 -5.89
C SER A 111 -14.79 -8.57 -7.07
N PRO A 112 -15.32 -8.96 -8.24
CA PRO A 112 -15.56 -8.02 -9.34
C PRO A 112 -16.26 -6.74 -8.89
N GLU A 113 -17.16 -6.84 -7.91
CA GLU A 113 -17.83 -5.70 -7.28
C GLU A 113 -16.87 -4.85 -6.43
N GLU A 114 -16.04 -5.49 -5.61
CA GLU A 114 -15.09 -4.77 -4.76
C GLU A 114 -13.98 -4.09 -5.56
N ARG A 115 -13.53 -4.68 -6.67
CA ARG A 115 -12.64 -4.03 -7.63
C ARG A 115 -13.29 -2.80 -8.27
N ARG A 116 -14.59 -2.89 -8.61
CA ARG A 116 -15.36 -1.74 -9.12
C ARG A 116 -15.53 -0.67 -8.03
N ALA A 117 -15.78 -1.06 -6.78
CA ALA A 117 -15.90 -0.14 -5.64
C ALA A 117 -14.59 0.59 -5.35
N GLN A 118 -13.45 -0.13 -5.35
CA GLN A 118 -12.12 0.46 -5.21
C GLN A 118 -11.80 1.40 -6.37
N LEU A 119 -12.17 1.03 -7.60
CA LEU A 119 -11.99 1.90 -8.77
C LEU A 119 -12.86 3.17 -8.66
N ARG A 120 -14.12 3.04 -8.22
CA ARG A 120 -15.00 4.20 -7.95
C ARG A 120 -14.38 5.13 -6.90
N ARG A 121 -13.87 4.59 -5.79
CA ARG A 121 -13.19 5.36 -4.74
C ARG A 121 -11.94 6.06 -5.27
N LYS A 122 -11.09 5.33 -5.98
CA LYS A 122 -9.85 5.88 -6.57
C LYS A 122 -10.17 6.96 -7.60
N ASN A 123 -11.16 6.74 -8.46
CA ASN A 123 -11.57 7.71 -9.48
C ASN A 123 -12.29 8.91 -8.88
N ALA A 124 -13.04 8.73 -7.79
CA ALA A 124 -13.67 9.83 -7.07
C ALA A 124 -12.62 10.83 -6.58
N TRP A 125 -11.48 10.35 -6.06
CA TRP A 125 -10.38 11.21 -5.59
C TRP A 125 -9.43 11.70 -6.69
N LYS A 126 -9.53 11.14 -7.90
CA LYS A 126 -8.62 11.48 -9.01
C LYS A 126 -8.93 12.82 -9.67
N ASN A 127 -10.16 13.32 -9.54
CA ASN A 127 -10.65 14.54 -10.20
C ASN A 127 -11.08 15.64 -9.20
N LEU A 128 -10.79 15.48 -7.90
CA LEU A 128 -10.89 16.59 -6.95
C LEU A 128 -9.58 17.37 -6.97
N ASP A 129 -9.35 18.12 -8.05
CA ASP A 129 -8.72 19.42 -7.81
C ASP A 129 -9.67 20.15 -6.84
N PRO A 130 -9.22 20.64 -5.68
CA PRO A 130 -10.06 21.47 -4.82
C PRO A 130 -10.73 22.48 -5.72
N PRO A 131 -12.07 22.61 -5.74
CA PRO A 131 -12.72 23.51 -6.68
C PRO A 131 -12.20 24.96 -6.54
N GLU A 132 -11.51 25.24 -5.42
CA GLU A 132 -10.97 26.50 -4.90
C GLU A 132 -9.85 27.08 -5.75
N ASP A 133 -9.09 26.23 -6.44
CA ASP A 133 -7.94 26.68 -7.22
C ASP A 133 -8.24 26.81 -8.73
N LYS A 134 -9.50 27.02 -9.11
CA LYS A 134 -9.82 27.33 -10.51
C LYS A 134 -9.47 28.78 -10.81
N SER A 135 -8.75 29.01 -11.90
CA SER A 135 -8.34 30.30 -12.47
C SER A 135 -9.34 31.45 -12.29
N ARG A 136 -10.63 31.16 -12.55
CA ARG A 136 -11.74 32.12 -12.51
C ARG A 136 -11.98 32.77 -11.14
N PHE A 137 -11.42 32.22 -10.07
CA PHE A 137 -11.62 32.70 -8.70
C PHE A 137 -10.47 33.58 -8.19
N TRP A 138 -9.35 33.65 -8.89
CA TRP A 138 -8.21 34.47 -8.49
C TRP A 138 -8.24 35.83 -9.19
N LYS A 139 -8.13 36.90 -8.42
CA LYS A 139 -8.00 38.28 -8.91
C LYS A 139 -6.67 38.87 -8.46
N GLN A 140 -5.99 39.57 -9.36
CA GLN A 140 -4.77 40.29 -9.05
C GLN A 140 -5.11 41.69 -8.54
N PHE A 141 -4.50 42.08 -7.44
CA PHE A 141 -4.54 43.41 -6.85
C PHE A 141 -3.12 43.92 -6.64
N VAL A 142 -2.96 45.23 -6.53
CA VAL A 142 -1.67 45.86 -6.21
C VAL A 142 -1.86 46.63 -4.91
N ASP A 143 -1.03 46.33 -3.92
CA ASP A 143 -1.05 47.05 -2.65
C ASP A 143 -0.45 48.46 -2.84
N PRO A 144 -1.19 49.54 -2.51
CA PRO A 144 -0.71 50.92 -2.63
C PRO A 144 0.53 51.22 -1.79
N ALA A 145 0.72 50.54 -0.65
CA ALA A 145 1.82 50.80 0.28
C ALA A 145 3.14 50.17 -0.19
N SER A 146 3.10 48.91 -0.63
CA SER A 146 4.29 48.15 -1.04
C SER A 146 4.54 48.12 -2.56
N LYS A 147 3.57 48.57 -3.38
CA LYS A 147 3.55 48.43 -4.85
C LYS A 147 3.73 46.98 -5.34
N ARG A 148 3.49 45.99 -4.48
CA ARG A 148 3.58 44.57 -4.85
C ARG A 148 2.21 44.05 -5.28
N ALA A 149 2.22 43.20 -6.29
CA ALA A 149 1.02 42.48 -6.71
C ALA A 149 0.72 41.34 -5.73
N PHE A 150 -0.54 41.18 -5.36
CA PHE A 150 -1.05 40.04 -4.62
C PHE A 150 -2.27 39.45 -5.32
N TYR A 151 -2.50 38.16 -5.12
CA TYR A 151 -3.58 37.40 -5.69
C TYR A 151 -4.59 37.09 -4.59
N TYR A 152 -5.84 37.47 -4.83
CA TYR A 152 -6.94 37.25 -3.90
C TYR A 152 -7.95 36.27 -4.48
N ASN A 153 -8.28 35.24 -3.71
CA ASN A 153 -9.31 34.28 -4.09
C ASN A 153 -10.67 34.80 -3.62
N ILE A 154 -11.55 35.14 -4.55
CA ILE A 154 -12.88 35.69 -4.23
C ILE A 154 -13.81 34.67 -3.56
N ARG A 155 -13.45 33.38 -3.55
CA ARG A 155 -14.30 32.32 -3.01
C ARG A 155 -13.86 31.85 -1.63
N THR A 156 -12.56 31.71 -1.40
CA THR A 156 -12.01 31.31 -0.08
C THR A 156 -11.70 32.53 0.80
N GLY A 157 -11.58 33.71 0.20
CA GLY A 157 -11.14 34.91 0.91
C GLY A 157 -9.64 34.94 1.21
N GLU A 158 -8.89 33.96 0.70
CA GLU A 158 -7.45 33.87 0.90
C GLU A 158 -6.69 34.87 0.02
N SER A 159 -5.59 35.41 0.55
CA SER A 159 -4.66 36.24 -0.19
C SER A 159 -3.30 35.55 -0.26
N ARG A 160 -2.67 35.55 -1.44
CA ARG A 160 -1.36 34.96 -1.71
C ARG A 160 -0.50 35.94 -2.48
N TRP A 161 0.78 36.00 -2.14
CA TRP A 161 1.76 36.83 -2.85
C TRP A 161 2.35 36.13 -4.08
N GLU A 162 2.26 34.81 -4.13
CA GLU A 162 2.69 33.97 -5.25
C GLU A 162 1.56 33.80 -6.26
N GLN A 163 1.91 33.84 -7.55
CA GLN A 163 0.95 33.62 -8.63
C GLN A 163 0.47 32.17 -8.61
N PRO A 164 -0.84 31.91 -8.45
CA PRO A 164 -1.39 30.56 -8.57
C PRO A 164 -1.12 30.01 -9.98
N SER A 165 -0.77 28.74 -10.08
CA SER A 165 -0.47 28.06 -11.37
C SER A 165 -1.64 28.10 -12.35
N THR A 166 -2.85 28.27 -11.83
CA THR A 166 -4.08 28.36 -12.63
C THR A 166 -4.41 29.79 -13.04
N PHE A 167 -3.71 30.83 -12.58
CA PHE A 167 -4.03 32.22 -12.92
C PHE A 167 -3.65 32.56 -14.37
N VAL A 168 -4.66 32.86 -15.19
CA VAL A 168 -4.48 33.36 -16.56
C VAL A 168 -4.74 34.87 -16.53
N ALA A 169 -3.67 35.67 -16.61
CA ALA A 169 -3.79 37.11 -16.74
C ALA A 169 -4.56 37.44 -18.02
N LEU A 170 -5.80 37.93 -17.89
CA LEU A 170 -6.55 38.48 -19.01
C LEU A 170 -5.83 39.75 -19.48
N THR A 171 -4.86 39.58 -20.38
CA THR A 171 -4.21 40.68 -21.07
C THR A 171 -5.23 41.35 -21.97
N LYS A 172 -5.92 42.36 -21.45
CA LYS A 172 -6.71 43.26 -22.28
C LYS A 172 -5.73 43.97 -23.21
N LYS A 173 -5.67 43.57 -24.48
CA LYS A 173 -5.07 44.38 -25.54
C LYS A 173 -5.86 45.69 -25.62
N VAL A 174 -5.36 46.73 -24.96
CA VAL A 174 -5.91 48.08 -25.06
C VAL A 174 -5.58 48.59 -26.46
N LYS A 175 -6.59 48.75 -27.33
CA LYS A 175 -6.45 49.56 -28.55
C LYS A 175 -6.43 51.03 -28.11
N THR A 176 -5.24 51.60 -27.96
CA THR A 176 -5.04 53.04 -27.82
C THR A 176 -5.36 53.72 -29.16
N LEU A 177 -6.52 54.37 -29.25
CA LEU A 177 -6.78 55.38 -30.28
C LEU A 177 -6.43 56.74 -29.65
N ALA A 178 -5.33 57.30 -30.14
CA ALA A 178 -4.76 58.56 -29.68
C ALA A 178 -5.74 59.72 -29.85
N THR A 179 -6.09 60.36 -28.74
CA THR A 179 -6.69 61.69 -28.71
C THR A 179 -5.64 62.68 -29.23
N VAL A 180 -5.84 63.24 -30.42
CA VAL A 180 -5.00 64.32 -30.95
C VAL A 180 -5.37 65.63 -30.26
N ASN A 181 -4.33 66.30 -29.76
CA ASN A 181 -4.38 67.48 -28.92
C ASN A 181 -4.91 68.74 -29.65
N PHE A 182 -5.64 69.51 -28.86
CA PHE A 182 -5.99 70.93 -28.97
C PHE A 182 -4.82 71.79 -29.50
N VAL A 183 -5.03 72.53 -30.59
CA VAL A 183 -4.16 73.65 -30.98
C VAL A 183 -4.81 74.92 -30.47
N VAL A 184 -4.19 75.53 -29.46
CA VAL A 184 -4.41 76.93 -29.09
C VAL A 184 -3.03 77.55 -28.96
N MET A 185 -2.66 78.43 -29.90
CA MET A 185 -1.73 79.51 -29.63
C MET A 185 -1.99 80.66 -30.61
N SER A 186 -2.31 81.80 -30.05
CA SER A 186 -2.53 83.09 -30.71
C SER A 186 -1.21 83.82 -30.92
N MET A 187 -1.04 84.51 -32.05
CA MET A 187 -0.46 85.86 -32.20
C MET A 187 -0.62 86.34 -33.64
#